data_AF-A0A2Z6CT33-F1
#
_entry.id   AF-A0A2Z6CT33-F1
#
_cell.length_a   1.000
_cell.length_b   1.000
_cell.length_c   1.000
_cell.angle_alpha   90.00
_cell.angle_beta   90.00
_cell.angle_gamma   90.00
#
_symmetry.space_group_name_H-M   'P 1'
#
loop_
_entity.id
_entity.type
_entity.pdbx_description
1 polymer ?
#
loop_
_entity_poly.entity_id
_entity_poly.type
_entity_poly.pdbx_seq_one_letter_code
_entity_poly.pdbx_strand_id
1 'polypeptide(L)'
;MNSIKRQVQFNSSRQMHLQTVQQVSEEQAKLAEARYQNGCVHVKRFAQGIPVYRDGLPLPKGTVICDDQGNTGVLQPRDFDNDGRYVPVIADTAYTGRAPIADQDILPARYVK
;
A
#
# COMPACT_ATOMS: atom_id res chain seq x y z
N MET A 1 5.50 39.49 -24.13
CA MET A 1 6.53 38.41 -24.02
C MET A 1 6.62 37.74 -22.64
N ASN A 2 6.04 38.29 -21.56
CA ASN A 2 6.08 37.65 -20.22
C ASN A 2 5.11 36.47 -20.03
N SER A 3 4.06 36.33 -20.84
CA SER A 3 3.08 35.23 -20.70
C SER A 3 3.65 33.88 -21.16
N ILE A 4 4.41 33.85 -22.26
CA ILE A 4 5.01 32.63 -22.81
C ILE A 4 6.03 32.03 -21.83
N LYS A 5 6.89 32.87 -21.22
CA LYS A 5 7.87 32.39 -20.22
C LYS A 5 7.19 31.76 -19.00
N ARG A 6 6.11 32.35 -18.49
CA ARG A 6 5.33 31.78 -17.38
C ARG A 6 4.64 30.47 -17.75
N GLN A 7 4.12 30.37 -18.98
CA GLN A 7 3.42 29.17 -19.44
C GLN A 7 4.40 28.00 -19.67
N VAL A 8 5.59 28.27 -20.20
CA VAL A 8 6.66 27.28 -20.34
C VAL A 8 7.11 26.77 -18.96
N GLN A 9 7.30 27.67 -17.99
CA GLN A 9 7.66 27.28 -16.61
C GLN A 9 6.58 26.43 -15.94
N PHE A 10 5.29 26.79 -16.12
CA PHE A 10 4.16 26.02 -15.59
C PHE A 10 4.04 24.62 -16.23
N ASN A 11 4.22 24.53 -17.56
CA ASN A 11 4.18 23.25 -18.25
C ASN A 11 5.37 22.36 -17.85
N SER A 12 6.57 22.94 -17.71
CA SER A 12 7.76 22.22 -17.29
C SER A 12 7.63 21.67 -15.86
N SER A 13 7.07 22.44 -14.92
CA SER A 13 6.86 21.97 -13.55
C SER A 13 5.81 20.85 -13.48
N ARG A 14 4.73 20.97 -14.26
CA ARG A 14 3.74 19.90 -14.41
C ARG A 14 4.34 18.64 -15.01
N GLN A 15 5.17 18.77 -16.05
CA GLN A 15 5.82 17.62 -16.67
C GLN A 15 6.76 16.92 -15.69
N MET A 16 7.56 17.67 -14.93
CA MET A 16 8.43 17.11 -13.89
C MET A 16 7.62 16.41 -12.80
N HIS A 17 6.49 16.99 -12.38
CA HIS A 17 5.61 16.36 -11.41
C HIS A 17 5.03 15.04 -11.94
N LEU A 18 4.54 15.02 -13.17
CA LEU A 18 4.02 13.81 -13.81
C LEU A 18 5.08 12.71 -13.93
N GLN A 19 6.31 13.08 -14.30
CA GLN A 19 7.44 12.13 -14.35
C GLN A 19 7.76 11.55 -12.97
N THR A 20 7.75 12.38 -11.93
CA THR A 20 8.00 11.93 -10.55
C THR A 20 6.91 10.96 -10.09
N VAL A 21 5.65 11.30 -10.33
CA VAL A 21 4.51 10.42 -9.99
C VAL A 21 4.59 9.10 -10.74
N GLN A 22 4.98 9.14 -12.02
CA GLN A 22 5.16 7.94 -12.82
C GLN A 22 6.28 7.04 -12.27
N GLN A 23 7.45 7.60 -11.95
CA GLN A 23 8.56 6.85 -11.37
C GLN A 23 8.18 6.17 -10.05
N VAL A 24 7.52 6.89 -9.15
CA VAL A 24 7.02 6.32 -7.89
C VAL A 24 6.03 5.19 -8.17
N SER A 25 5.11 5.37 -9.11
CA SER A 25 4.15 4.32 -9.48
C SER A 25 4.83 3.07 -10.04
N GLU A 26 5.88 3.22 -10.85
CA GLU A 26 6.63 2.10 -11.41
C GLU A 26 7.42 1.33 -10.34
N GLU A 27 8.01 2.04 -9.37
CA GLU A 27 8.69 1.42 -8.22
C GLU A 27 7.72 0.64 -7.34
N GLN A 28 6.54 1.21 -7.06
CA GLN A 28 5.48 0.54 -6.30
C GLN A 28 5.00 -0.72 -7.02
N ALA A 29 4.82 -0.66 -8.34
CA ALA A 29 4.40 -1.81 -9.13
C ALA A 29 5.44 -2.93 -9.11
N LYS A 30 6.72 -2.60 -9.31
CA LYS A 30 7.82 -3.58 -9.24
C LYS A 30 7.89 -4.26 -7.86
N LEU A 31 7.73 -3.49 -6.79
CA LEU A 31 7.72 -4.03 -5.43
C LEU A 31 6.52 -4.96 -5.19
N ALA A 32 5.33 -4.59 -5.67
CA ALA A 32 4.15 -5.43 -5.57
C ALA A 32 4.31 -6.73 -6.38
N GLU A 33 4.76 -6.65 -7.63
CA GLU A 33 5.04 -7.82 -8.47
C GLU A 33 6.05 -8.77 -7.82
N ALA A 34 7.15 -8.23 -7.27
CA ALA A 34 8.14 -9.04 -6.57
C ALA A 34 7.53 -9.77 -5.36
N ARG A 35 6.60 -9.13 -4.63
CA ARG A 35 5.88 -9.74 -3.50
C ARG A 35 4.93 -10.86 -3.94
N TYR A 36 4.21 -10.68 -5.05
CA TYR A 36 3.40 -11.75 -5.63
C TYR A 36 4.26 -12.95 -6.05
N GLN A 37 5.40 -12.70 -6.72
CA GLN A 37 6.30 -13.75 -7.19
C GLN A 37 6.96 -14.53 -6.05
N ASN A 38 7.35 -13.84 -4.96
CA ASN A 38 7.96 -14.47 -3.79
C ASN A 38 6.96 -15.21 -2.88
N GLY A 39 5.66 -15.06 -3.14
CA GLY A 39 4.59 -15.65 -2.35
C GLY A 39 4.07 -14.70 -1.27
N CYS A 40 2.75 -14.65 -1.16
CA CYS A 40 2.04 -13.78 -0.24
C CYS A 40 0.80 -14.50 0.31
N VAL A 41 0.36 -14.10 1.50
CA VAL A 41 -0.90 -14.55 2.07
C VAL A 41 -2.04 -13.81 1.38
N HIS A 42 -2.87 -14.55 0.67
CA HIS A 42 -3.99 -13.99 -0.05
C HIS A 42 -5.13 -13.56 0.90
N VAL A 43 -5.58 -12.33 0.75
CA VAL A 43 -6.72 -11.75 1.48
C VAL A 43 -7.66 -11.07 0.49
N LYS A 44 -8.97 -11.06 0.77
CA LYS A 44 -9.95 -10.55 -0.20
C LYS A 44 -9.72 -9.09 -0.57
N ARG A 45 -9.53 -8.25 0.45
CA ARG A 45 -9.17 -6.82 0.39
C ARG A 45 -8.58 -6.44 1.74
N PHE A 46 -7.76 -5.40 1.78
CA PHE A 46 -7.21 -4.90 3.02
C PHE A 46 -7.03 -3.39 3.03
N ALA A 47 -6.91 -2.83 4.24
CA ALA A 47 -6.55 -1.45 4.48
C ALA A 47 -5.18 -1.38 5.16
N GLN A 48 -4.48 -0.26 5.02
CA GLN A 48 -3.27 -0.02 5.80
C GLN A 48 -3.67 0.25 7.26
N GLY A 49 -2.88 -0.21 8.23
CA GLY A 49 -3.07 0.09 9.66
C GLY A 49 -3.88 -0.94 10.44
N ILE A 50 -4.57 -1.85 9.77
CA ILE A 50 -5.34 -2.92 10.43
C ILE A 50 -4.52 -4.21 10.65
N PRO A 51 -4.76 -4.94 11.74
CA PRO A 51 -4.28 -6.29 11.93
C PRO A 51 -5.00 -7.30 11.01
N VAL A 52 -4.34 -8.44 10.77
CA VAL A 52 -4.88 -9.53 9.93
C VAL A 52 -4.83 -10.83 10.73
N TYR A 53 -5.98 -11.48 10.94
CA TYR A 53 -6.12 -12.64 11.84
C TYR A 53 -6.43 -13.97 11.15
N ARG A 54 -5.56 -14.99 11.30
CA ARG A 54 -5.85 -16.37 10.89
C ARG A 54 -6.20 -17.21 12.11
N ASP A 55 -7.35 -17.90 12.06
CA ASP A 55 -7.83 -18.76 13.15
C ASP A 55 -7.93 -18.05 14.52
N GLY A 56 -8.33 -16.78 14.50
CA GLY A 56 -8.44 -15.94 15.70
C GLY A 56 -7.11 -15.39 16.22
N LEU A 57 -5.98 -15.73 15.59
CA LEU A 57 -4.65 -15.26 15.96
C LEU A 57 -4.12 -14.26 14.93
N PRO A 58 -3.45 -13.17 15.35
CA PRO A 58 -2.84 -12.24 14.42
C PRO A 58 -1.73 -12.97 13.65
N LEU A 59 -1.62 -12.69 12.36
CA LEU A 59 -0.49 -13.17 11.58
C LEU A 59 0.83 -12.61 12.13
N PRO A 60 1.94 -13.36 11.96
CA PRO A 60 3.22 -12.90 12.44
C PRO A 60 3.71 -11.67 11.66
N LYS A 61 4.47 -10.81 12.34
CA LYS A 61 5.20 -9.69 11.71
C LYS A 61 6.07 -10.18 10.55
N GLY A 62 6.26 -9.32 9.55
CA GLY A 62 6.99 -9.63 8.33
C GLY A 62 6.19 -10.46 7.32
N THR A 63 4.99 -10.92 7.66
CA THR A 63 4.13 -11.61 6.70
C THR A 63 3.76 -10.66 5.55
N VAL A 64 4.00 -11.11 4.33
CA VAL A 64 3.56 -10.42 3.11
C VAL A 64 2.12 -10.84 2.83
N ILE A 65 1.24 -9.86 2.64
CA ILE A 65 -0.15 -10.07 2.23
C ILE A 65 -0.39 -9.52 0.83
N CYS A 66 -1.38 -10.07 0.13
CA CYS A 66 -1.79 -9.61 -1.19
C CYS A 66 -3.27 -9.83 -1.45
N ASP A 67 -3.85 -9.06 -2.37
CA ASP A 67 -5.24 -9.24 -2.82
C ASP A 67 -5.36 -9.53 -4.32
N ASP A 68 -6.57 -9.73 -4.82
CA ASP A 68 -6.83 -9.95 -6.25
C ASP A 68 -6.71 -8.66 -7.09
N GLN A 69 -6.50 -7.50 -6.46
CA GLN A 69 -6.51 -6.18 -7.11
C GLN A 69 -5.10 -5.66 -7.41
N GLY A 70 -4.06 -6.45 -7.11
CA GLY A 70 -2.68 -6.04 -7.30
C GLY A 70 -2.08 -5.30 -6.11
N ASN A 71 -2.76 -5.29 -4.95
CA ASN A 71 -2.23 -4.68 -3.72
C ASN A 71 -1.45 -5.68 -2.90
N THR A 72 -0.38 -5.18 -2.27
CA THR A 72 0.46 -5.94 -1.35
C THR A 72 0.81 -5.11 -0.13
N GLY A 73 1.15 -5.76 0.96
CA GLY A 73 1.60 -5.11 2.19
C GLY A 73 2.44 -6.04 3.04
N VAL A 74 3.15 -5.48 4.02
CA VAL A 74 3.95 -6.23 4.99
C VAL A 74 3.47 -5.91 6.39
N LEU A 75 3.26 -6.95 7.20
CA LEU A 75 2.83 -6.75 8.57
C LEU A 75 3.97 -6.20 9.43
N GLN A 76 3.78 -5.02 10.01
CA GLN A 76 4.71 -4.42 10.96
C GLN A 76 4.06 -4.27 12.33
N PRO A 77 4.82 -4.47 13.42
CA PRO A 77 4.30 -4.25 14.76
C PRO A 77 3.96 -2.77 14.97
N ARG A 78 2.71 -2.48 15.33
CA ARG A 78 2.26 -1.14 15.75
C ARG A 78 1.31 -1.25 16.93
N ASP A 79 1.29 -0.20 17.74
CA ASP A 79 0.25 0.05 18.73
C ASP A 79 -0.94 0.70 18.02
N PHE A 80 -1.86 -0.12 17.50
CA PHE A 80 -2.89 0.34 16.57
C PHE A 80 -4.13 0.90 17.29
N ASP A 81 -4.35 0.50 18.55
CA ASP A 81 -5.45 0.93 19.41
C ASP A 81 -4.99 1.82 20.58
N ASN A 82 -3.70 2.13 20.66
CA ASN A 82 -3.07 2.96 21.71
C ASN A 82 -3.20 2.35 23.11
N ASP A 83 -3.24 1.03 23.21
CA ASP A 83 -3.28 0.29 24.48
C ASP A 83 -1.87 -0.06 25.01
N GLY A 84 -0.82 0.31 24.27
CA GLY A 84 0.57 0.02 24.57
C GLY A 84 1.04 -1.35 24.09
N ARG A 85 0.19 -2.15 23.44
CA ARG A 85 0.52 -3.48 22.91
C ARG A 85 0.73 -3.42 21.41
N TYR A 86 1.84 -4.02 20.98
CA TYR A 86 2.20 -4.04 19.57
C TYR A 86 1.60 -5.27 18.89
N VAL A 87 0.68 -5.03 17.96
CA VAL A 87 0.10 -6.06 17.09
C VAL A 87 0.63 -5.85 15.67
N PRO A 88 0.98 -6.92 14.94
CA PRO A 88 1.33 -6.81 13.52
C PRO A 88 0.13 -6.30 12.71
N VAL A 89 0.29 -5.13 12.10
CA VAL A 89 -0.70 -4.50 11.23
C VAL A 89 -0.13 -4.26 9.84
N ILE A 90 -1.01 -4.09 8.87
CA ILE A 90 -0.60 -3.87 7.48
C ILE A 90 0.13 -2.53 7.35
N ALA A 91 1.38 -2.61 6.93
CA ALA A 91 2.24 -1.48 6.63
C ALA A 91 2.93 -1.72 5.27
N ASP A 92 3.92 -0.89 4.94
CA ASP A 92 4.74 -0.92 3.72
C ASP A 92 3.96 -1.36 2.48
N THR A 93 2.87 -0.69 2.19
CA THR A 93 1.99 -1.09 1.09
C THR A 93 2.67 -0.83 -0.25
N ALA A 94 2.39 -1.70 -1.21
CA ALA A 94 2.79 -1.53 -2.60
C ALA A 94 1.72 -2.07 -3.53
N TYR A 95 1.60 -1.50 -4.73
CA TYR A 95 0.50 -1.83 -5.62
C TYR A 95 0.96 -1.81 -7.08
N THR A 96 0.47 -2.75 -7.89
CA THR A 96 0.66 -2.76 -9.35
C THR A 96 -0.28 -1.78 -10.06
N GLY A 97 -1.28 -1.26 -9.36
CA GLY A 97 -2.32 -0.40 -9.92
C GLY A 97 -2.91 0.60 -8.94
N ARG A 98 -4.11 0.33 -8.43
CA ARG A 98 -4.81 1.25 -7.51
C ARG A 98 -4.31 1.03 -6.09
N ALA A 99 -3.92 2.10 -5.39
CA ALA A 99 -3.49 2.01 -4.01
C ALA A 99 -4.57 1.40 -3.08
N PRO A 100 -4.18 0.66 -2.02
CA PRO A 100 -5.11 0.16 -1.03
C PRO A 100 -5.79 1.32 -0.28
N ILE A 101 -6.99 1.07 0.20
CA ILE A 101 -7.84 2.08 0.86
C ILE A 101 -7.22 2.43 2.22
N ALA A 102 -7.19 3.73 2.54
CA ALA A 102 -6.72 4.19 3.85
C ALA A 102 -7.64 3.70 4.97
N ASP A 103 -7.07 3.51 6.16
CA ASP A 103 -7.64 2.91 7.38
C ASP A 103 -9.04 3.41 7.78
N GLN A 104 -9.46 4.58 7.30
CA GLN A 104 -10.69 5.25 7.74
C GLN A 104 -11.98 4.68 7.15
N ASP A 105 -11.93 3.78 6.14
CA ASP A 105 -13.13 3.45 5.36
C ASP A 105 -13.63 1.99 5.42
N ILE A 106 -12.93 0.98 5.96
CA ILE A 106 -13.44 -0.42 5.88
C ILE A 106 -13.09 -1.32 7.08
N LEU A 107 -14.10 -2.09 7.52
CA LEU A 107 -14.10 -3.19 8.49
C LEU A 107 -12.96 -4.22 8.31
N PRO A 108 -12.52 -4.91 9.40
CA PRO A 108 -11.34 -5.77 9.42
C PRO A 108 -11.34 -6.84 8.32
N ALA A 109 -10.18 -7.00 7.67
CA ALA A 109 -9.96 -7.97 6.61
C ALA A 109 -10.29 -9.39 7.12
N ARG A 110 -11.43 -9.94 6.68
CA ARG A 110 -11.80 -11.34 6.91
C ARG A 110 -11.19 -12.21 5.81
N TYR A 111 -10.53 -13.29 6.23
CA TYR A 111 -9.89 -14.26 5.33
C TYR A 111 -10.90 -14.96 4.43
N VAL A 112 -10.41 -15.37 3.25
CA VAL A 112 -11.05 -16.37 2.39
C VAL A 112 -10.15 -17.60 2.42
N LYS A 113 -10.77 -18.76 2.60
CA LYS A 113 -10.15 -20.09 2.71
C LYS A 113 -9.62 -20.58 1.36
#